data_AF-A0A8C3TCQ7-F1
#
_entry.id   AF-A0A8C3TCQ7-F1
#
_cell.length_a   1.000
_cell.length_b   1.000
_cell.length_c   1.000
_cell.angle_alpha   90.00
_cell.angle_beta   90.00
_cell.angle_gamma   90.00
#
_symmetry.space_group_name_H-M   'P 1'
#
loop_
_entity.id
_entity.type
_entity.pdbx_description
1 polymer ?
#
loop_
_entity_poly.entity_id
_entity_poly.type
_entity_poly.pdbx_seq_one_letter_code
_entity_poly.pdbx_strand_id
1 'polypeptide(L)'
;MGSISEQSGGLAAGSLLFSSILQQQRKQLQAEINDLVERESSLQGFKMPMFVVNTNVSKDAVPESLTGEITQQLAKATGKPAQYIAVHIAADQLMSFGGSTDPCALCSLHSIGKIGGQQNKSYTKLLCDLLTKQLHIPADRVYINYYDMNAANVGWNGSTFA
;
A
#
# COMPACT_ATOMS: atom_id res chain seq x y z
N MET A 1 -51.93 -30.08 47.68
CA MET A 1 -51.21 -28.96 47.05
C MET A 1 -49.74 -29.35 46.95
N GLY A 2 -49.29 -29.81 45.79
CA GLY A 2 -47.89 -30.15 45.51
C GLY A 2 -47.46 -29.37 44.27
N SER A 3 -46.46 -28.52 44.44
CA SER A 3 -45.97 -27.50 43.52
C SER A 3 -45.23 -28.07 42.31
N ILE A 4 -45.63 -27.63 41.11
CA ILE A 4 -44.85 -27.76 39.87
C ILE A 4 -44.04 -26.46 39.73
N SER A 5 -42.73 -26.48 39.98
CA SER A 5 -41.87 -25.33 39.70
C SER A 5 -40.40 -25.73 39.61
N GLU A 6 -40.00 -26.51 38.60
CA GLU A 6 -38.56 -26.76 38.36
C GLU A 6 -38.24 -27.30 36.95
N GLN A 7 -38.68 -26.64 35.87
CA GLN A 7 -38.25 -27.00 34.50
C GLN A 7 -37.87 -25.81 33.58
N SER A 8 -37.91 -24.56 34.04
CA SER A 8 -37.66 -23.39 33.16
C SER A 8 -36.19 -22.95 33.04
N GLY A 9 -35.27 -23.46 33.86
CA GLY A 9 -33.86 -23.01 33.88
C GLY A 9 -32.96 -23.61 32.78
N GLY A 10 -33.29 -24.80 32.27
CA GLY A 10 -32.44 -25.51 31.30
C GLY A 10 -32.48 -24.95 29.88
N LEU A 11 -33.64 -24.42 29.44
CA LEU A 11 -33.79 -23.88 28.07
C LEU A 11 -32.99 -22.59 27.84
N ALA A 12 -32.91 -21.70 28.84
CA ALA A 12 -32.22 -20.42 28.71
C ALA A 12 -30.69 -20.60 28.62
N ALA A 13 -30.12 -21.51 29.42
CA ALA A 13 -28.71 -21.83 29.39
C ALA A 13 -28.29 -22.49 28.05
N GLY A 14 -29.13 -23.38 27.51
CA GLY A 14 -28.89 -23.99 26.19
C GLY A 14 -28.87 -22.99 25.03
N SER A 15 -29.75 -21.98 25.08
CA SER A 15 -29.82 -20.91 24.07
C SER A 15 -28.56 -20.02 24.05
N LEU A 16 -28.03 -19.67 25.23
CA LEU A 16 -26.81 -18.87 25.37
C LEU A 16 -25.56 -19.64 24.88
N LEU A 17 -25.47 -20.93 25.21
CA LEU A 17 -24.40 -21.82 24.73
C LEU A 17 -24.42 -21.97 23.20
N PHE A 18 -25.62 -22.08 22.61
CA PHE A 18 -25.74 -22.17 21.16
C PHE A 18 -25.30 -20.88 20.44
N SER A 19 -25.69 -19.72 20.98
CA SER A 19 -25.29 -18.41 20.44
C SER A 19 -23.78 -18.17 20.50
N SER A 20 -23.13 -18.54 21.61
CA SER A 20 -21.68 -18.38 21.77
C SER A 20 -20.88 -19.28 20.82
N ILE A 21 -21.33 -20.52 20.60
CA ILE A 21 -20.74 -21.44 19.64
C ILE A 21 -20.83 -20.88 18.21
N LEU A 22 -22.00 -20.37 17.81
CA LEU A 22 -22.17 -19.75 16.48
C LEU A 22 -21.30 -18.51 16.31
N GLN A 23 -21.17 -17.67 17.34
CA GLN A 23 -20.33 -16.48 17.29
C GLN A 23 -18.85 -16.85 17.16
N GLN A 24 -18.41 -17.92 17.84
CA GLN A 24 -17.04 -18.41 17.75
C GLN A 24 -16.74 -19.04 16.38
N GLN A 25 -17.67 -19.84 15.84
CA GLN A 25 -17.55 -20.37 14.48
C GLN A 25 -17.49 -19.27 13.43
N ARG A 26 -18.30 -18.21 13.56
CA ARG A 26 -18.24 -17.05 12.65
C ARG A 26 -16.89 -16.34 12.71
N LYS A 27 -16.32 -16.16 13.90
CA LYS A 27 -14.99 -15.54 14.06
C LYS A 27 -13.90 -16.41 13.44
N GLN A 28 -13.96 -17.73 13.63
CA GLN A 28 -13.01 -18.67 13.06
C GLN A 28 -13.09 -18.69 11.54
N LEU A 29 -14.30 -18.78 10.98
CA LEU A 29 -14.52 -18.75 9.54
C LEU A 29 -14.05 -17.41 8.93
N GLN A 30 -14.28 -16.29 9.62
CA GLN A 30 -13.79 -14.99 9.18
C GLN A 30 -12.25 -14.92 9.18
N ALA A 31 -11.59 -15.52 10.15
CA ALA A 31 -10.13 -15.59 10.19
C ALA A 31 -9.56 -16.45 9.06
N GLU A 32 -10.18 -17.61 8.79
CA GLU A 32 -9.81 -18.48 7.66
C GLU A 32 -10.03 -17.80 6.31
N ILE A 33 -11.15 -17.08 6.13
CA ILE A 33 -11.39 -16.27 4.92
C ILE A 33 -10.29 -15.22 4.76
N ASN A 34 -9.91 -14.52 5.82
CA ASN A 34 -8.85 -13.51 5.74
C ASN A 34 -7.49 -14.13 5.36
N ASP A 35 -7.13 -15.27 5.96
CA ASP A 35 -5.89 -16.00 5.63
C ASP A 35 -5.91 -16.52 4.18
N LEU A 36 -7.05 -17.01 3.68
CA LEU A 36 -7.20 -17.41 2.28
C LEU A 36 -7.08 -16.22 1.32
N VAL A 37 -7.68 -15.08 1.65
CA VAL A 37 -7.53 -13.84 0.86
C VAL A 37 -6.07 -13.36 0.86
N GLU A 38 -5.36 -13.47 1.97
CA GLU A 38 -3.93 -13.15 2.06
C GLU A 38 -3.07 -14.12 1.24
N ARG A 39 -3.37 -15.43 1.30
CA ARG A 39 -2.70 -16.46 0.50
C ARG A 39 -2.97 -16.31 -0.99
N GLU A 40 -4.20 -16.05 -1.41
CA GLU A 40 -4.55 -15.77 -2.80
C GLU A 40 -3.86 -14.49 -3.29
N SER A 41 -3.84 -13.44 -2.46
CA SER A 41 -3.06 -12.21 -2.72
C SER A 41 -1.55 -12.47 -2.80
N SER A 42 -1.04 -13.53 -2.16
CA SER A 42 0.36 -13.94 -2.26
C SER A 42 0.65 -14.83 -3.48
N LEU A 43 -0.37 -15.52 -4.01
CA LEU A 43 -0.30 -16.36 -5.20
C LEU A 43 -0.50 -15.56 -6.49
N GLN A 44 -1.24 -14.44 -6.44
CA GLN A 44 -1.16 -13.39 -7.45
C GLN A 44 0.17 -12.64 -7.27
N GLY A 45 1.16 -13.00 -8.09
CA GLY A 45 2.53 -12.49 -8.00
C GLY A 45 2.63 -11.01 -7.63
N PHE A 46 3.47 -10.73 -6.63
CA PHE A 46 3.84 -9.41 -6.14
C PHE A 46 4.53 -8.58 -7.24
N LYS A 47 3.76 -7.96 -8.14
CA LYS A 47 4.30 -7.35 -9.37
C LYS A 47 4.35 -5.82 -9.38
N MET A 48 5.41 -5.35 -10.02
CA MET A 48 5.82 -4.01 -10.46
C MET A 48 5.23 -2.76 -9.78
N PRO A 49 6.00 -2.14 -8.87
CA PRO A 49 5.89 -0.72 -8.59
C PRO A 49 6.77 0.11 -9.53
N MET A 50 6.21 1.15 -10.12
CA MET A 50 6.96 2.19 -10.84
C MET A 50 6.76 3.52 -10.14
N PHE A 51 7.85 4.08 -9.63
CA PHE A 51 7.87 5.41 -9.04
C PHE A 51 8.54 6.40 -9.98
N VAL A 52 7.80 7.43 -10.39
CA VAL A 52 8.30 8.52 -11.22
C VAL A 52 8.37 9.79 -10.39
N VAL A 53 9.49 10.49 -10.48
CA VAL A 53 9.73 11.80 -9.86
C VAL A 53 10.05 12.79 -10.96
N ASN A 54 9.20 13.80 -11.13
CA ASN A 54 9.54 14.97 -11.94
C ASN A 54 9.88 16.11 -10.98
N THR A 55 11.03 16.74 -11.17
CA THR A 55 11.51 17.82 -10.30
C THR A 55 12.28 18.89 -11.06
N ASN A 56 12.19 20.13 -10.59
CA ASN A 56 13.01 21.26 -11.04
C ASN A 56 14.40 21.31 -10.40
N VAL A 57 14.69 20.41 -9.45
CA VAL A 57 16.05 20.27 -8.88
C VAL A 57 17.01 19.88 -10.01
N SER A 58 18.20 20.49 -9.99
CA SER A 58 19.19 20.23 -11.03
C SER A 58 19.71 18.80 -10.97
N LYS A 59 19.96 18.18 -12.13
CA LYS A 59 20.51 16.83 -12.20
C LYS A 59 21.82 16.66 -11.41
N ASP A 60 22.66 17.69 -11.37
CA ASP A 60 23.93 17.66 -10.63
C ASP A 60 23.72 17.56 -9.10
N ALA A 61 22.55 17.97 -8.61
CA ALA A 61 22.18 17.84 -7.20
C ALA A 61 21.47 16.51 -6.88
N VAL A 62 21.21 15.65 -7.88
CA VAL A 62 20.57 14.35 -7.69
C VAL A 62 21.63 13.29 -7.39
N PRO A 63 21.66 12.68 -6.19
CA PRO A 63 22.64 11.64 -5.88
C PRO A 63 22.41 10.38 -6.72
N GLU A 64 23.48 9.79 -7.27
CA GLU A 64 23.38 8.54 -8.04
C GLU A 64 22.76 7.39 -7.24
N SER A 65 22.93 7.41 -5.90
CA SER A 65 22.38 6.40 -4.99
C SER A 65 20.87 6.52 -4.77
N LEU A 66 20.23 7.63 -5.16
CA LEU A 66 18.83 7.92 -4.81
C LEU A 66 17.86 6.86 -5.36
N THR A 67 18.05 6.42 -6.60
CA THR A 67 17.20 5.40 -7.23
C THR A 67 17.30 4.05 -6.51
N GLY A 68 18.50 3.69 -6.03
CA GLY A 68 18.74 2.50 -5.21
C GLY A 68 18.10 2.59 -3.82
N GLU A 69 18.21 3.75 -3.15
CA GLU A 69 17.59 3.98 -1.84
C GLU A 69 16.06 3.92 -1.94
N ILE A 70 15.46 4.60 -2.93
CA ILE A 70 14.01 4.53 -3.18
C ILE A 70 13.58 3.08 -3.45
N THR A 71 14.31 2.36 -4.30
CA THR A 71 14.02 0.94 -4.62
C THR A 71 13.97 0.08 -3.36
N GLN A 72 14.98 0.19 -2.49
CA GLN A 72 15.05 -0.57 -1.23
C GLN A 72 13.92 -0.21 -0.27
N GLN A 73 13.60 1.08 -0.14
CA GLN A 73 12.57 1.57 0.77
C GLN A 73 11.16 1.16 0.29
N LEU A 74 10.89 1.28 -1.01
CA LEU A 74 9.64 0.80 -1.60
C LEU A 74 9.50 -0.71 -1.52
N ALA A 75 10.58 -1.49 -1.69
CA ALA A 75 10.55 -2.94 -1.53
C ALA A 75 10.05 -3.33 -0.13
N LYS A 76 10.63 -2.71 0.90
CA LYS A 76 10.23 -2.92 2.30
C LYS A 76 8.78 -2.47 2.55
N ALA A 77 8.40 -1.29 2.07
CA ALA A 77 7.09 -0.71 2.34
C ALA A 77 5.94 -1.41 1.60
N THR A 78 6.19 -1.93 0.39
CA THR A 78 5.19 -2.64 -0.42
C THR A 78 5.20 -4.15 -0.19
N GLY A 79 6.28 -4.69 0.38
CA GLY A 79 6.53 -6.13 0.48
C GLY A 79 6.85 -6.78 -0.87
N LYS A 80 7.20 -6.00 -1.90
CA LYS A 80 7.46 -6.49 -3.25
C LYS A 80 8.98 -6.64 -3.48
N PRO A 81 9.43 -7.67 -4.23
CA PRO A 81 10.84 -7.85 -4.53
C PRO A 81 11.43 -6.64 -5.27
N ALA A 82 12.63 -6.21 -4.86
CA ALA A 82 13.33 -5.06 -5.45
C ALA A 82 13.51 -5.18 -6.97
N GLN A 83 13.68 -6.39 -7.50
CA GLN A 83 13.82 -6.65 -8.94
C GLN A 83 12.61 -6.20 -9.78
N TYR A 84 11.45 -5.99 -9.16
CA TYR A 84 10.24 -5.52 -9.84
C TYR A 84 10.04 -4.01 -9.71
N ILE A 85 10.87 -3.32 -8.94
CA ILE A 85 10.69 -1.89 -8.71
C ILE A 85 11.48 -1.11 -9.76
N ALA A 86 10.79 -0.22 -10.46
CA ALA A 86 11.39 0.74 -11.36
C ALA A 86 11.30 2.15 -10.74
N VAL A 87 12.39 2.90 -10.83
CA VAL A 87 12.45 4.29 -10.38
C VAL A 87 12.95 5.15 -11.53
N HIS A 88 12.20 6.20 -11.86
CA HIS A 88 12.56 7.19 -12.87
C HIS A 88 12.59 8.58 -12.25
N ILE A 89 13.71 9.29 -12.41
CA ILE A 89 13.88 10.66 -11.93
C ILE A 89 14.15 11.57 -13.13
N ALA A 90 13.21 12.46 -13.43
CA ALA A 90 13.34 13.53 -14.40
C ALA A 90 13.67 14.84 -13.66
N ALA A 91 14.95 15.19 -13.66
CA ALA A 91 15.49 16.43 -13.09
C ALA A 91 15.48 17.58 -14.12
N ASP A 92 15.90 18.78 -13.71
CA ASP A 92 15.99 19.99 -14.56
C ASP A 92 14.66 20.35 -15.27
N GLN A 93 13.52 20.00 -14.68
CA GLN A 93 12.22 20.27 -15.28
C GLN A 93 11.79 21.73 -15.08
N LEU A 94 11.12 22.32 -16.06
CA LEU A 94 10.47 23.62 -15.91
C LEU A 94 9.18 23.45 -15.10
N MET A 95 9.23 23.78 -13.80
CA MET A 95 8.11 23.56 -12.87
C MET A 95 7.88 24.76 -11.95
N SER A 96 6.63 24.94 -11.54
CA SER A 96 6.26 25.78 -10.41
C SER A 96 5.26 25.05 -9.52
N PHE A 97 5.25 25.40 -8.23
CA PHE A 97 4.27 24.91 -7.27
C PHE A 97 3.76 26.09 -6.47
N GLY A 98 2.45 26.34 -6.54
CA GLY A 98 1.84 27.54 -5.96
C GLY A 98 2.37 28.85 -6.57
N GLY A 99 2.82 28.83 -7.83
CA GLY A 99 3.40 29.99 -8.53
C GLY A 99 4.88 30.27 -8.25
N SER A 100 5.50 29.59 -7.27
CA SER A 100 6.95 29.68 -7.01
C SER A 100 7.72 28.58 -7.75
N THR A 101 8.92 28.93 -8.24
CA THR A 101 9.91 28.02 -8.85
C THR A 101 10.90 27.43 -7.85
N ASP A 102 10.70 27.62 -6.54
CA ASP A 102 11.49 26.93 -5.50
C ASP A 102 11.40 25.40 -5.68
N PRO A 103 12.37 24.61 -5.16
CA PRO A 103 12.40 23.16 -5.32
C PRO A 103 11.05 22.49 -5.06
N CYS A 104 10.59 21.69 -6.00
CA CYS A 104 9.32 20.95 -5.91
C CYS A 104 9.39 19.62 -6.66
N ALA A 105 8.43 18.73 -6.37
CA ALA A 105 8.31 17.47 -7.08
C ALA A 105 6.84 17.10 -7.37
N LEU A 106 6.60 16.59 -8.57
CA LEU A 106 5.35 15.96 -8.97
C LEU A 106 5.63 14.50 -9.29
N CYS A 107 5.12 13.63 -8.44
CA CYS A 107 5.44 12.22 -8.45
C CYS A 107 4.22 11.36 -8.77
N SER A 108 4.48 10.14 -9.21
CA SER A 108 3.45 9.11 -9.35
C SER A 108 3.98 7.75 -8.92
N LEU A 109 3.21 7.02 -8.13
CA LEU A 109 3.46 5.64 -7.79
C LEU A 109 2.38 4.75 -8.44
N HIS A 110 2.80 3.97 -9.42
CA HIS A 110 1.95 2.96 -10.06
C HIS A 110 2.31 1.61 -9.47
N SER A 111 1.33 0.81 -9.08
CA SER A 111 1.58 -0.52 -8.54
C SER A 111 0.38 -1.42 -8.80
N ILE A 112 0.63 -2.70 -9.09
CA ILE A 112 -0.44 -3.71 -9.11
C ILE A 112 -0.75 -4.09 -7.67
N GLY A 113 -1.89 -3.63 -7.16
CA GLY A 113 -2.24 -3.75 -5.75
C GLY A 113 -1.28 -2.99 -4.82
N LYS A 114 -1.49 -3.18 -3.51
CA LYS A 114 -0.79 -2.45 -2.44
C LYS A 114 -0.96 -0.92 -2.51
N ILE A 115 -2.00 -0.44 -3.19
CA ILE A 115 -2.42 0.95 -3.19
C ILE A 115 -3.73 1.06 -2.41
N GLY A 116 -3.82 2.03 -1.51
CA GLY A 116 -4.98 2.18 -0.63
C GLY A 116 -4.77 3.27 0.42
N GLY A 117 -5.86 3.79 0.99
CA GLY A 117 -5.80 5.02 1.81
C GLY A 117 -4.76 5.00 2.93
N GLN A 118 -4.63 3.89 3.67
CA GLN A 118 -3.65 3.77 4.75
C GLN A 118 -2.22 3.55 4.23
N GLN A 119 -2.05 2.73 3.19
CA GLN A 119 -0.76 2.48 2.55
C GLN A 119 -0.21 3.76 1.93
N ASN A 120 -1.04 4.49 1.19
CA ASN A 120 -0.68 5.74 0.53
C ASN A 120 -0.21 6.80 1.53
N LYS A 121 -0.83 6.90 2.72
CA LYS A 121 -0.33 7.80 3.79
C LYS A 121 1.08 7.41 4.25
N SER A 122 1.35 6.12 4.42
CA SER A 122 2.67 5.61 4.79
C SER A 122 3.71 5.91 3.70
N TYR A 123 3.36 5.64 2.43
CA TYR A 123 4.22 5.90 1.28
C TYR A 123 4.48 7.40 1.11
N THR A 124 3.48 8.26 1.29
CA THR A 124 3.65 9.71 1.20
C THR A 124 4.67 10.18 2.22
N LYS A 125 4.56 9.74 3.48
CA LYS A 125 5.55 10.10 4.50
C LYS A 125 6.96 9.64 4.10
N LEU A 126 7.10 8.36 3.75
CA LEU A 126 8.38 7.76 3.37
C LEU A 126 9.05 8.50 2.20
N LEU A 127 8.29 8.75 1.13
CA LEU A 127 8.80 9.35 -0.10
C LEU A 127 9.09 10.83 0.08
N CYS A 128 8.25 11.58 0.81
CA CYS A 128 8.54 12.97 1.13
C CYS A 128 9.79 13.09 2.02
N ASP A 129 9.98 12.21 3.01
CA ASP A 129 11.18 12.21 3.86
C ASP A 129 12.44 11.96 3.01
N LEU A 130 12.39 11.03 2.05
CA LEU A 130 13.50 10.75 1.12
C LEU A 130 13.80 11.95 0.21
N LEU A 131 12.77 12.56 -0.41
CA LEU A 131 12.95 13.71 -1.31
C LEU A 131 13.45 14.94 -0.54
N THR A 132 12.98 15.14 0.70
CA THR A 132 13.47 16.20 1.58
C THR A 132 14.95 15.99 1.89
N LYS A 133 15.32 14.78 2.30
CA LYS A 133 16.71 14.44 2.68
C LYS A 133 17.67 14.54 1.50
N GLN A 134 17.28 14.05 0.33
CA GLN A 134 18.21 13.83 -0.78
C GLN A 134 18.19 14.97 -1.79
N LEU A 135 17.05 15.66 -1.96
CA LEU A 135 16.87 16.72 -2.95
C LEU A 135 16.56 18.09 -2.33
N HIS A 136 16.47 18.17 -0.99
CA HIS A 136 16.13 19.39 -0.26
C HIS A 136 14.77 20.00 -0.66
N ILE A 137 13.84 19.15 -1.10
CA ILE A 137 12.48 19.57 -1.49
C ILE A 137 11.59 19.55 -0.23
N PRO A 138 10.99 20.68 0.17
CA PRO A 138 10.04 20.71 1.27
C PRO A 138 8.84 19.79 1.02
N ALA A 139 8.39 19.05 2.04
CA ALA A 139 7.33 18.06 1.90
C ALA A 139 5.97 18.65 1.47
N ASP A 140 5.71 19.92 1.76
CA ASP A 140 4.52 20.67 1.33
C ASP A 140 4.57 21.11 -0.15
N ARG A 141 5.70 20.88 -0.82
CA ARG A 141 5.91 21.12 -2.27
C ARG A 141 6.02 19.81 -3.06
N VAL A 142 5.45 18.73 -2.53
CA VAL A 142 5.42 17.41 -3.17
C VAL A 142 3.98 16.94 -3.34
N TYR A 143 3.62 16.57 -4.56
CA TYR A 143 2.43 15.74 -4.81
C TYR A 143 2.83 14.34 -5.26
N ILE A 144 2.07 13.34 -4.81
CA ILE A 144 2.23 11.94 -5.23
C ILE A 144 0.86 11.42 -5.63
N ASN A 145 0.69 11.12 -6.92
CA ASN A 145 -0.48 10.43 -7.41
C ASN A 145 -0.28 8.92 -7.29
N TYR A 146 -1.29 8.22 -6.78
CA TYR A 146 -1.25 6.77 -6.59
C TYR A 146 -2.20 6.10 -7.58
N TYR A 147 -1.67 5.10 -8.30
CA TYR A 147 -2.44 4.36 -9.30
C TYR A 147 -2.39 2.87 -8.98
N ASP A 148 -3.54 2.32 -8.61
CA ASP A 148 -3.72 0.87 -8.51
C ASP A 148 -3.97 0.30 -9.90
N MET A 149 -2.99 -0.43 -10.41
CA MET A 149 -2.96 -0.90 -11.78
C MET A 149 -3.55 -2.31 -11.89
N ASN A 150 -4.46 -2.52 -12.84
CA ASN A 150 -4.85 -3.87 -13.23
C ASN A 150 -3.67 -4.56 -13.94
N ALA A 151 -3.39 -5.82 -13.59
CA ALA A 151 -2.29 -6.59 -14.17
C ALA A 151 -2.36 -6.72 -15.71
N ALA A 152 -3.57 -6.78 -16.28
CA ALA A 152 -3.76 -6.82 -17.73
C ALA A 152 -3.34 -5.53 -18.44
N ASN A 153 -3.26 -4.41 -17.71
CA ASN A 153 -2.91 -3.09 -18.24
C ASN A 153 -1.43 -2.76 -18.06
N VAL A 154 -0.61 -3.73 -17.67
CA VAL A 154 0.81 -3.52 -17.43
C VAL A 154 1.61 -4.57 -18.19
N GLY A 155 2.33 -4.10 -19.21
CA GLY A 155 3.20 -4.91 -20.06
C GLY A 155 4.56 -5.17 -19.42
N TRP A 156 5.04 -6.41 -19.52
CA TRP A 156 6.39 -6.81 -19.09
C TRP A 156 6.81 -8.10 -19.80
N ASN A 157 8.09 -8.18 -20.19
CA ASN A 157 8.71 -9.39 -20.75
C ASN A 157 7.92 -10.02 -21.92
N GLY A 158 7.46 -9.19 -22.87
CA GLY A 158 6.76 -9.65 -24.08
C GLY A 158 5.29 -10.04 -23.88
N SER A 159 4.71 -9.86 -22.70
CA SER A 159 3.29 -10.08 -22.40
C SER A 159 2.76 -8.99 -21.45
N THR A 160 1.60 -9.20 -20.84
CA THR A 160 1.10 -8.45 -19.69
C THR A 160 1.30 -9.26 -18.40
N PHE A 161 0.97 -8.66 -17.25
CA PHE A 161 1.07 -9.34 -15.97
C PHE A 161 -0.13 -10.22 -15.62
N ALA A 162 -1.20 -10.17 -16.42
CA ALA A 162 -2.38 -11.05 -16.33
C ALA A 162 -2.09 -12.48 -16.82
#